data_AF-A0A386PTB7-F1
#
_entry.id   AF-A0A386PTB7-F1
#
_cell.length_a   1.000
_cell.length_b   1.000
_cell.length_c   1.000
_cell.angle_alpha   90.00
_cell.angle_beta   90.00
_cell.angle_gamma   90.00
#
_symmetry.space_group_name_H-M   'P 1'
#
loop_
_entity.id
_entity.type
_entity.pdbx_description
1 polymer ?
#
loop_
_entity_poly.entity_id
_entity_poly.type
_entity_poly.pdbx_seq_one_letter_code
_entity_poly.pdbx_strand_id
1 'polypeptide(L)' 'MPEQQFAEYAHEIESTIKIGLFKRNMTQKELAELIHANPQQLNRAIKGDMTPKSRELREQVARVLNL' A
#
# COMPACT_ATOMS: atom_id res chain seq x y z
N MET A 1 -6.42 -6.91 22.13
CA MET A 1 -6.00 -5.52 22.44
C MET A 1 -6.08 -4.69 21.16
N PRO A 2 -6.59 -3.45 21.16
CA PRO A 2 -6.75 -2.62 19.94
C PRO A 2 -5.46 -2.48 19.11
N GLU A 3 -4.31 -2.37 19.78
CA GLU A 3 -3.00 -2.27 19.12
C GLU A 3 -2.62 -3.50 18.30
N GLN A 4 -2.99 -4.70 18.76
CA GLN A 4 -2.76 -5.95 18.01
C GLN A 4 -3.61 -5.97 16.74
N GLN A 5 -4.86 -5.54 16.83
CA GLN A 5 -5.75 -5.46 15.67
C GLN A 5 -5.24 -4.46 14.62
N PHE A 6 -4.69 -3.32 15.05
CA PHE A 6 -4.06 -2.36 14.13
C PHE A 6 -2.80 -2.93 13.47
N ALA A 7 -1.98 -3.67 14.21
CA ALA A 7 -0.79 -4.30 13.67
C ALA A 7 -1.13 -5.39 12.65
N GLU A 8 -2.14 -6.22 12.95
CA GLU A 8 -2.65 -7.26 12.05
C GLU A 8 -3.18 -6.64 10.75
N TYR A 9 -3.99 -5.58 10.86
CA TYR A 9 -4.53 -4.87 9.70
C TYR A 9 -3.42 -4.23 8.84
N ALA A 10 -2.42 -3.60 9.46
CA ALA A 10 -1.29 -3.04 8.74
C ALA A 10 -0.47 -4.13 8.00
N HIS A 11 -0.29 -5.28 8.65
CA HIS A 11 0.39 -6.43 8.05
C HIS A 11 -0.39 -7.02 6.86
N GLU A 12 -1.71 -7.11 6.97
CA GLU A 12 -2.59 -7.58 5.89
C GLU A 12 -2.52 -6.67 4.66
N ILE A 13 -2.60 -5.34 4.86
CA ILE A 13 -2.41 -4.35 3.80
C ILE A 13 -1.05 -4.55 3.12
N GLU A 14 0.02 -4.59 3.90
CA GLU A 14 1.38 -4.68 3.36
C GLU A 14 1.55 -5.95 2.53
N SER A 15 1.09 -7.08 3.07
CA SER A 15 1.21 -8.39 2.44
C SER A 15 0.43 -8.45 1.12
N THR A 16 -0.82 -7.99 1.13
CA THR A 16 -1.69 -7.98 -0.05
C THR A 16 -1.08 -7.17 -1.19
N ILE A 17 -0.59 -5.97 -0.88
CA ILE A 17 0.03 -5.09 -1.88
C ILE A 17 1.34 -5.69 -2.40
N LYS A 18 2.20 -6.24 -1.53
CA LYS A 18 3.45 -6.88 -1.95
C LYS A 18 3.24 -8.09 -2.85
N ILE A 19 2.23 -8.91 -2.56
CA ILE A 19 1.85 -10.04 -3.41
C ILE A 19 1.34 -9.54 -4.77
N GLY A 20 0.51 -8.49 -4.79
CA GLY A 20 0.02 -7.88 -6.04
C GLY A 20 1.16 -7.33 -6.91
N LEU A 21 2.12 -6.65 -6.29
CA LEU A 21 3.35 -6.17 -6.95
C LEU A 21 4.18 -7.32 -7.52
N PHE A 22 4.38 -8.38 -6.74
CA PHE A 22 5.11 -9.58 -7.18
C PHE A 22 4.45 -10.23 -8.40
N LYS A 23 3.12 -10.42 -8.37
CA LYS A 23 2.36 -10.99 -9.51
C LYS A 23 2.49 -10.18 -10.79
N ARG A 24 2.86 -8.90 -10.70
CA ARG A 24 3.02 -7.98 -11.84
C ARG A 24 4.48 -7.69 -12.19
N ASN A 25 5.44 -8.33 -11.53
CA ASN A 25 6.87 -8.04 -11.67
C ASN A 25 7.17 -6.54 -11.53
N MET A 26 6.55 -5.88 -10.54
CA MET A 26 6.64 -4.44 -10.31
C MET A 26 7.18 -4.13 -8.91
N THR A 27 7.99 -3.09 -8.78
CA THR A 27 8.49 -2.57 -7.50
C THR A 27 7.57 -1.47 -6.93
N GLN A 28 7.69 -1.18 -5.63
CA GLN A 28 6.97 -0.06 -5.01
C GLN A 28 7.36 1.30 -5.61
N LYS A 29 8.60 1.44 -6.10
CA LYS A 29 9.09 2.65 -6.76
C LYS A 29 8.38 2.85 -8.10
N GLU A 30 8.34 1.82 -8.93
CA GLU A 30 7.62 1.86 -10.22
C GLU A 30 6.13 2.10 -10.01
N LEU A 31 5.53 1.51 -8.98
CA LEU A 31 4.15 1.81 -8.60
C LEU A 31 3.96 3.29 -8.22
N ALA A 32 4.88 3.87 -7.45
CA ALA A 32 4.83 5.30 -7.10
C ALA A 32 4.92 6.19 -8.34
N GLU A 33 5.83 5.87 -9.26
CA GLU A 33 5.98 6.58 -10.53
C GLU A 33 4.71 6.47 -11.39
N LEU A 34 4.12 5.27 -11.46
CA LEU A 34 2.90 4.99 -12.23
C LEU A 34 1.68 5.78 -11.75
N ILE A 35 1.53 5.96 -10.43
CA ILE A 35 0.41 6.73 -9.86
C ILE A 35 0.78 8.19 -9.56
N HIS A 36 1.96 8.64 -9.98
CA HIS A 36 2.50 9.98 -9.72
C HIS A 36 2.50 10.36 -8.21
N ALA A 37 2.83 9.40 -7.34
CA ALA A 37 2.91 9.61 -5.90
C ALA A 37 4.35 9.80 -5.43
N ASN A 38 4.51 10.52 -4.32
CA ASN A 38 5.78 10.54 -3.60
C ASN A 38 6.08 9.13 -3.04
N PRO A 39 7.27 8.54 -3.30
CA PRO A 39 7.59 7.19 -2.87
C PRO A 39 7.55 6.98 -1.34
N GLN A 40 7.97 7.98 -0.55
CA GLN A 40 7.92 7.87 0.91
C GLN A 40 6.48 7.85 1.43
N GLN A 41 5.60 8.68 0.86
CA GLN A 41 4.18 8.67 1.21
C GLN A 41 3.51 7.35 0.82
N LEU A 42 3.81 6.83 -0.39
CA LEU A 42 3.30 5.54 -0.81
C LEU A 42 3.77 4.41 0.13
N ASN A 43 5.05 4.38 0.48
CA ASN A 43 5.59 3.34 1.35
C ASN A 43 4.94 3.35 2.74
N ARG A 44 4.66 4.54 3.29
CA ARG A 44 3.88 4.65 4.54
C ARG A 44 2.46 4.12 4.38
N ALA A 45 1.81 4.44 3.27
CA ALA A 45 0.47 3.92 2.97
C ALA A 45 0.46 2.38 2.89
N ILE A 46 1.47 1.78 2.24
CA ILE A 46 1.63 0.32 2.18
C ILE A 46 1.91 -0.28 3.57
N LYS A 47 2.62 0.46 4.43
CA LYS A 47 2.91 0.07 5.82
C LYS A 47 1.74 0.27 6.80
N GLY A 48 0.54 0.60 6.31
CA GLY A 48 -0.66 0.70 7.12
C GLY A 48 -0.89 2.07 7.78
N ASP A 49 -0.21 3.13 7.33
CA ASP A 49 -0.49 4.49 7.80
C ASP A 49 -1.97 4.86 7.60
N MET A 50 -2.60 5.42 8.63
CA MET A 50 -4.06 5.64 8.69
C MET A 50 -4.50 7.05 8.28
N THR A 51 -3.58 7.90 7.82
CA THR A 51 -3.94 9.24 7.36
C THR A 51 -4.90 9.17 6.15
N PRO A 52 -5.76 10.19 5.94
CA PRO A 52 -6.61 10.26 4.75
C PRO A 52 -5.82 10.09 3.45
N LYS A 53 -4.62 10.68 3.38
CA LYS A 53 -3.77 10.58 2.20
C LYS A 53 -3.29 9.16 1.93
N SER A 54 -2.91 8.42 2.98
CA SER A 54 -2.51 7.01 2.84
C SER A 54 -3.67 6.12 2.38
N ARG A 55 -4.90 6.44 2.79
CA ARG A 55 -6.10 5.73 2.32
C ARG A 55 -6.35 5.98 0.83
N GLU A 56 -6.30 7.24 0.38
CA GLU A 56 -6.40 7.59 -1.05
C GLU A 56 -5.35 6.88 -1.90
N LEU A 57 -4.10 6.84 -1.42
CA LEU A 57 -3.01 6.15 -2.12
C LEU A 57 -3.30 4.65 -2.22
N ARG A 58 -3.79 4.01 -1.15
CA ARG A 58 -4.17 2.59 -1.21
C ARG A 58 -5.32 2.32 -2.18
N GLU A 59 -6.28 3.21 -2.33
CA GLU A 59 -7.35 3.08 -3.33
C GLU A 59 -6.82 3.19 -4.77
N GLN A 60 -5.81 4.03 -5.02
CA GLN A 60 -5.12 4.06 -6.30
C GLN A 60 -4.33 2.77 -6.54
N VAL A 61 -3.61 2.28 -5.53
CA VAL A 61 -2.86 1.02 -5.60
C VAL A 61 -3.79 -0.17 -5.85
N ALA A 62 -4.94 -0.24 -5.19
CA ALA A 62 -5.92 -1.31 -5.39
C ALA A 62 -6.41 -1.35 -6.85
N ARG A 63 -6.72 -0.18 -7.43
CA ARG A 63 -7.07 -0.05 -8.85
C ARG A 63 -5.93 -0.47 -9.77
N VAL A 64 -4.70 -0.07 -9.46
CA VAL A 64 -3.55 -0.50 -10.26
C VAL A 64 -3.41 -2.00 -10.16
N LEU A 65 -3.38 -2.60 -8.97
CA LEU A 65 -3.05 -4.00 -8.75
C LEU A 65 -4.22 -4.99 -8.95
N ASN A 66 -5.44 -4.50 -9.20
CA ASN A 66 -6.69 -5.26 -9.26
C ASN A 66 -6.96 -6.04 -7.95
N LEU A 67 -6.88 -5.34 -6.82
CA LEU A 67 -7.18 -5.86 -5.48
C LEU A 67 -8.62 -5.51 -5.06
#